data_AF-A0A839XT59-F1
#
_entry.id   AF-A0A839XT59-F1
#
_cell.length_a   1.000
_cell.length_b   1.000
_cell.length_c   1.000
_cell.angle_alpha   90.00
_cell.angle_beta   90.00
_cell.angle_gamma   90.00
#
_symmetry.space_group_name_H-M   'P 1'
#
loop_
_entity.id
_entity.type
_entity.pdbx_description
1 polymer ?
#
loop_
_entity_poly.entity_id
_entity_poly.type
_entity_poly.pdbx_seq_one_letter_code
_entity_poly.pdbx_strand_id
1 'polypeptide(L)'
;MKKTAIAALLLTIGITTTACAETADKPADQAQDQASTAENAAEKQPDEFAFGDTYDGPVKTTIAPPEEFTTSQYAQPAGNEPAWKIAVTFENTTDQPFNIALLNVDGYSNDNKNKDVFDHAQEVGDAMETGELAPGTTATATYGFTGEPGAARKVTISSMDGSTTVTFTGSK
;
A
#
# COMPACT_ATOMS: atom_id res chain seq x y z
N MET A 1 43.96 -11.06 19.07
CA MET A 1 44.40 -12.07 18.08
C MET A 1 44.19 -13.47 18.65
N LYS A 2 43.18 -14.20 18.17
CA LYS A 2 42.95 -15.67 18.35
C LYS A 2 41.67 -16.00 17.56
N LYS A 3 41.83 -16.46 16.32
CA LYS A 3 41.72 -17.85 15.84
C LYS A 3 40.33 -18.17 15.31
N THR A 4 40.27 -18.04 13.99
CA THR A 4 39.31 -18.51 12.99
C THR A 4 38.90 -19.97 13.18
N ALA A 5 37.61 -20.26 12.99
CA ALA A 5 37.10 -21.59 12.69
C ALA A 5 35.99 -21.44 11.64
N ILE A 6 36.30 -21.76 10.39
CA ILE A 6 35.30 -22.06 9.36
C ILE A 6 35.71 -23.42 8.78
N ALA A 7 34.93 -24.43 9.15
CA ALA A 7 35.00 -25.77 8.59
C ALA A 7 34.31 -25.78 7.23
N ALA A 8 34.99 -26.39 6.26
CA ALA A 8 34.53 -26.63 4.90
C ALA A 8 33.48 -27.75 4.84
N LEU A 9 32.58 -27.70 3.85
CA LEU A 9 32.17 -28.91 3.14
C LEU A 9 31.60 -28.60 1.74
N LEU A 10 32.12 -29.36 0.77
CA LEU A 10 31.90 -29.28 -0.68
C LEU A 10 30.53 -29.83 -1.12
N LEU A 11 30.04 -29.40 -2.29
CA LEU A 11 29.33 -30.30 -3.21
C LEU A 11 29.57 -29.97 -4.71
N THR A 12 30.38 -30.85 -5.31
CA THR A 12 30.52 -31.33 -6.70
C THR A 12 29.86 -30.62 -7.89
N ILE A 13 30.71 -30.21 -8.84
CA ILE A 13 30.43 -29.98 -10.26
C ILE A 13 30.79 -31.27 -11.02
N GLY A 14 29.88 -31.80 -11.82
CA GLY A 14 30.18 -32.93 -12.70
C GLY A 14 29.15 -33.07 -13.81
N ILE A 15 29.49 -32.61 -15.01
CA ILE A 15 28.93 -33.13 -16.27
C ILE A 15 30.06 -33.18 -17.30
N THR A 16 30.54 -34.39 -17.56
CA THR A 16 31.39 -34.75 -18.70
C THR A 16 30.49 -35.27 -19.82
N THR A 17 30.61 -34.75 -21.04
CA THR A 17 30.13 -35.47 -22.23
C THR A 17 31.13 -35.36 -23.39
N THR A 18 31.60 -36.54 -23.75
CA THR A 18 32.41 -36.97 -24.88
C THR A 18 31.86 -36.53 -26.24
N ALA A 19 32.77 -36.17 -27.15
CA ALA A 19 32.52 -35.96 -28.57
C ALA A 19 32.59 -37.29 -29.35
N CYS A 20 31.64 -37.51 -30.27
CA CYS A 20 31.76 -38.34 -31.47
C CYS A 20 30.87 -37.74 -32.57
N ALA A 21 31.38 -37.71 -33.80
CA ALA A 21 30.79 -37.06 -34.99
C ALA A 21 30.20 -38.08 -35.99
N GLU A 22 29.41 -37.54 -36.95
CA GLU A 22 28.95 -38.09 -38.25
C GLU A 22 27.88 -39.22 -38.21
N THR A 23 26.80 -39.25 -39.02
CA THR A 23 26.55 -38.75 -40.39
C THR A 23 25.03 -38.56 -40.68
N ALA A 24 24.72 -37.59 -41.54
CA ALA A 24 23.53 -37.30 -42.38
C ALA A 24 22.19 -38.06 -42.24
N ASP A 25 21.08 -37.28 -42.11
CA ASP A 25 19.95 -37.31 -43.04
C ASP A 25 19.11 -36.01 -42.99
N LYS A 26 18.53 -35.57 -44.12
CA LYS A 26 17.65 -34.38 -44.28
C LYS A 26 16.17 -34.81 -44.08
N PRO A 27 15.12 -33.96 -44.17
CA PRO A 27 14.91 -32.53 -43.89
C PRO A 27 13.70 -32.28 -42.92
N ALA A 28 13.58 -31.12 -42.27
CA ALA A 28 12.27 -30.51 -41.95
C ALA A 28 12.43 -29.06 -41.47
N ASP A 29 11.87 -28.17 -42.27
CA ASP A 29 11.45 -26.81 -41.96
C ASP A 29 10.54 -26.78 -40.73
N GLN A 30 10.95 -26.10 -39.65
CA GLN A 30 10.06 -25.41 -38.71
C GLN A 30 10.82 -24.26 -38.05
N ALA A 31 10.61 -23.06 -38.60
CA ALA A 31 10.75 -21.82 -37.85
C ALA A 31 9.80 -21.86 -36.65
N GLN A 32 10.36 -21.99 -35.44
CA GLN A 32 9.61 -21.76 -34.22
C GLN A 32 10.01 -20.40 -33.66
N ASP A 33 9.22 -19.43 -34.11
CA ASP A 33 9.03 -18.10 -33.58
C ASP A 33 8.72 -18.20 -32.07
N GLN A 34 9.77 -18.15 -31.23
CA GLN A 34 9.60 -17.88 -29.81
C GLN A 34 9.40 -16.37 -29.65
N ALA A 35 8.19 -15.93 -29.97
CA ALA A 35 7.63 -14.72 -29.40
C ALA A 35 7.57 -14.94 -27.88
N SER A 36 8.62 -14.50 -27.18
CA SER A 36 8.52 -14.19 -25.76
C SER A 36 7.48 -13.10 -25.62
N THR A 37 6.24 -13.50 -25.37
CA THR A 37 5.24 -12.61 -24.78
C THR A 37 5.73 -12.34 -23.36
N ALA A 38 6.63 -11.37 -23.23
CA ALA A 38 6.76 -10.62 -21.99
C ALA A 38 5.41 -9.92 -21.81
N GLU A 39 4.52 -10.61 -21.11
CA GLU A 39 3.29 -10.02 -20.59
C GLU A 39 3.74 -8.91 -19.65
N ASN A 40 3.78 -7.72 -20.24
CA ASN A 40 4.01 -6.46 -19.57
C ASN A 40 2.90 -6.39 -18.52
N ALA A 41 3.22 -6.74 -17.27
CA ALA A 41 2.38 -6.46 -16.13
C ALA A 41 2.25 -4.94 -16.10
N ALA A 42 1.25 -4.44 -16.82
CA ALA A 42 0.87 -3.05 -16.79
C ALA A 42 0.63 -2.73 -15.32
N GLU A 43 1.52 -1.93 -14.73
CA GLU A 43 1.30 -1.31 -13.44
C GLU A 43 -0.09 -0.69 -13.50
N LYS A 44 -1.03 -1.32 -12.78
CA LYS A 44 -2.40 -0.83 -12.69
C LYS A 44 -2.27 0.59 -12.15
N GLN A 45 -2.63 1.59 -12.96
CA GLN A 45 -2.59 2.97 -12.48
C GLN A 45 -3.43 3.06 -11.21
N PRO A 46 -2.92 3.75 -10.16
CA PRO A 46 -3.70 3.90 -8.93
C PRO A 46 -5.03 4.56 -9.29
N ASP A 47 -6.11 3.96 -8.80
CA ASP A 47 -7.43 4.56 -8.98
C ASP A 47 -7.43 5.89 -8.20
N GLU A 48 -7.56 7.02 -8.91
CA GLU A 48 -7.58 8.37 -8.34
C GLU A 48 -9.03 8.87 -8.20
N PHE A 49 -9.40 9.26 -6.99
CA PHE A 49 -10.74 9.70 -6.60
C PHE A 49 -10.70 11.11 -6.02
N ALA A 50 -11.80 11.86 -6.12
CA ALA A 50 -11.91 13.10 -5.36
C ALA A 50 -12.26 12.80 -3.89
N PHE A 51 -11.92 13.69 -2.96
CA PHE A 51 -12.51 13.64 -1.62
C PHE A 51 -14.04 13.73 -1.71
N GLY A 52 -14.73 12.87 -0.96
CA GLY A 52 -16.18 12.68 -1.03
C GLY A 52 -16.62 11.57 -1.99
N ASP A 53 -15.76 11.13 -2.91
CA ASP A 53 -16.03 9.97 -3.74
C ASP A 53 -15.85 8.66 -2.96
N THR A 54 -16.36 7.58 -3.55
CA THR A 54 -16.31 6.23 -2.99
C THR A 54 -15.56 5.30 -3.92
N TYR A 55 -14.54 4.64 -3.39
CA TYR A 55 -13.93 3.46 -4.01
C TYR A 55 -14.77 2.22 -3.72
N ASP A 56 -15.22 1.51 -4.76
CA ASP A 56 -16.09 0.33 -4.66
C ASP A 56 -15.28 -0.98 -4.83
N GLY A 57 -14.40 -1.26 -3.87
CA GLY A 57 -13.61 -2.49 -3.80
C GLY A 57 -14.11 -3.50 -2.75
N PRO A 58 -13.31 -4.54 -2.44
CA PRO A 58 -13.60 -5.50 -1.36
C PRO A 58 -13.79 -4.83 0.00
N VAL A 59 -13.07 -3.73 0.21
CA VAL A 59 -13.36 -2.76 1.25
C VAL A 59 -13.75 -1.47 0.58
N LYS A 60 -15.05 -1.22 0.53
CA LYS A 60 -15.56 0.05 0.02
C LYS A 60 -15.10 1.16 0.94
N THR A 61 -14.53 2.20 0.35
CA THR A 61 -13.86 3.27 1.09
C THR A 61 -14.35 4.63 0.63
N THR A 62 -14.77 5.44 1.58
CA THR A 62 -15.17 6.84 1.36
C THR A 62 -14.34 7.74 2.28
N ILE A 63 -13.74 8.78 1.71
CA ILE A 63 -12.94 9.76 2.48
C ILE A 63 -13.65 11.11 2.43
N ALA A 64 -14.04 11.62 3.59
CA ALA A 64 -14.62 12.96 3.70
C ALA A 64 -13.59 14.04 3.33
N PRO A 65 -14.03 15.22 2.85
CA PRO A 65 -13.14 16.36 2.63
C PRO A 65 -12.29 16.69 3.86
N PRO A 66 -11.02 17.08 3.68
CA PRO A 66 -10.12 17.37 4.79
C PRO A 66 -10.57 18.61 5.58
N GLU A 67 -10.38 18.53 6.89
CA GLU A 67 -10.65 19.62 7.83
C GLU A 67 -9.38 20.08 8.51
N GLU A 68 -9.08 21.36 8.43
CA GLU A 68 -7.94 21.94 9.12
C GLU A 68 -8.26 22.16 10.60
N PHE A 69 -7.26 21.94 11.46
CA PHE A 69 -7.37 22.17 12.90
C PHE A 69 -6.00 22.54 13.48
N THR A 70 -6.01 22.96 14.75
CA THR A 70 -4.79 23.15 15.53
C THR A 70 -4.72 22.04 16.57
N THR A 71 -3.58 21.36 16.63
CA THR A 71 -3.38 20.28 17.61
C THR A 71 -3.40 20.81 19.04
N SER A 72 -3.85 19.99 19.97
CA SER A 72 -3.79 20.30 21.40
C SER A 72 -2.34 20.28 21.89
N GLN A 73 -2.10 20.87 23.06
CA GLN A 73 -0.76 20.89 23.68
C GLN A 73 -0.17 19.50 23.98
N TYR A 74 -1.01 18.44 24.02
CA TYR A 74 -0.59 17.08 24.33
C TYR A 74 -0.52 16.18 23.10
N ALA A 75 -0.82 16.72 21.92
CA ALA A 75 -0.77 15.98 20.69
C ALA A 75 0.64 15.47 20.37
N GLN A 76 0.70 14.31 19.72
CA GLN A 76 1.91 13.76 19.13
C GLN A 76 1.79 13.80 17.60
N PRO A 77 2.87 14.06 16.84
CA PRO A 77 4.23 14.35 17.30
C PRO A 77 4.46 15.83 17.67
N ALA A 78 3.48 16.71 17.46
CA ALA A 78 3.63 18.15 17.70
C ALA A 78 2.32 18.75 18.25
N GLY A 79 2.43 19.49 19.35
CA GLY A 79 1.32 20.15 20.01
C GLY A 79 1.25 21.65 19.71
N ASN A 80 0.04 22.20 19.66
CA ASN A 80 -0.25 23.58 19.25
C ASN A 80 0.23 23.94 17.84
N GLU A 81 0.26 22.97 16.92
CA GLU A 81 0.69 23.16 15.53
C GLU A 81 -0.48 23.01 14.56
N PRO A 82 -0.39 23.59 13.35
CA PRO A 82 -1.34 23.32 12.28
C PRO A 82 -1.34 21.85 11.85
N ALA A 83 -2.54 21.31 11.68
CA ALA A 83 -2.79 19.96 11.22
C ALA A 83 -4.09 19.90 10.41
N TRP A 84 -4.36 18.74 9.84
CA TRP A 84 -5.63 18.47 9.17
C TRP A 84 -6.08 17.05 9.46
N LYS A 85 -7.38 16.83 9.42
CA LYS A 85 -8.01 15.54 9.69
C LYS A 85 -8.99 15.14 8.60
N ILE A 86 -9.24 13.85 8.49
CA ILE A 86 -10.22 13.25 7.60
C ILE A 86 -11.02 12.21 8.36
N ALA A 87 -12.30 12.08 8.01
CA ALA A 87 -13.08 10.89 8.34
C ALA A 87 -12.96 9.89 7.19
N VAL A 88 -12.57 8.66 7.49
CA VAL A 88 -12.52 7.55 6.54
C VAL A 88 -13.55 6.52 6.96
N THR A 89 -14.47 6.19 6.06
CA THR A 89 -15.46 5.14 6.27
C THR A 89 -15.08 3.92 5.45
N PHE A 90 -14.98 2.78 6.12
CA PHE A 90 -14.74 1.47 5.52
C PHE A 90 -16.01 0.63 5.61
N GLU A 91 -16.37 -0.03 4.52
CA GLU A 91 -17.45 -1.02 4.43
C GLU A 91 -16.85 -2.34 3.92
N ASN A 92 -17.07 -3.42 4.66
CA ASN A 92 -16.70 -4.75 4.17
C ASN A 92 -17.77 -5.26 3.21
N THR A 93 -17.48 -5.27 1.91
CA THR A 93 -18.42 -5.71 0.86
C THR A 93 -18.30 -7.21 0.55
N THR A 94 -17.40 -7.92 1.23
CA THR A 94 -17.16 -9.35 1.04
C THR A 94 -18.07 -10.21 1.92
N ASP A 95 -18.02 -11.53 1.72
CA ASP A 95 -18.73 -12.51 2.55
C ASP A 95 -17.89 -13.05 3.73
N GLN A 96 -16.65 -12.58 3.88
CA GLN A 96 -15.74 -12.94 4.98
C GLN A 96 -15.49 -11.75 5.90
N PRO A 97 -15.14 -11.95 7.19
CA PRO A 97 -14.62 -10.88 8.03
C PRO A 97 -13.37 -10.24 7.41
N PHE A 98 -13.24 -8.92 7.52
CA PHE A 98 -12.11 -8.16 7.01
C PHE A 98 -11.38 -7.44 8.13
N ASN A 99 -10.06 -7.59 8.21
CA ASN A 99 -9.23 -6.89 9.19
C ASN A 99 -8.74 -5.56 8.61
N ILE A 100 -9.37 -4.46 9.01
CA ILE A 100 -9.01 -3.10 8.60
C ILE A 100 -7.64 -2.63 9.12
N ALA A 101 -7.08 -3.29 10.14
CA ALA A 101 -5.71 -3.02 10.57
C ALA A 101 -4.65 -3.45 9.53
N LEU A 102 -5.05 -4.17 8.47
CA LEU A 102 -4.19 -4.50 7.33
C LEU A 102 -4.15 -3.39 6.27
N LEU A 103 -4.85 -2.28 6.49
CA LEU A 103 -4.83 -1.10 5.63
C LEU A 103 -3.94 -0.02 6.26
N ASN A 104 -3.12 0.61 5.42
CA ASN A 104 -2.40 1.82 5.77
C ASN A 104 -3.15 3.04 5.22
N VAL A 105 -3.28 4.09 6.03
CA VAL A 105 -3.88 5.37 5.65
C VAL A 105 -2.80 6.44 5.77
N ASP A 106 -2.29 6.90 4.63
CA ASP A 106 -1.21 7.89 4.59
C ASP A 106 -1.70 9.23 4.05
N GLY A 107 -1.42 10.31 4.77
CA GLY A 107 -1.73 11.68 4.36
C GLY A 107 -0.52 12.40 3.77
N TYR A 108 -0.76 13.24 2.76
CA TYR A 108 0.27 14.02 2.06
C TYR A 108 -0.15 15.48 1.92
N SER A 109 0.84 16.39 1.99
CA SER A 109 0.69 17.82 1.67
C SER A 109 1.68 18.19 0.58
N ASN A 110 1.20 18.70 -0.56
CA ASN A 110 2.06 19.01 -1.73
C ASN A 110 3.01 17.84 -2.07
N ASP A 111 2.47 16.62 -2.11
CA ASP A 111 3.18 15.34 -2.35
C ASP A 111 4.21 14.90 -1.30
N ASN A 112 4.41 15.67 -0.23
CA ASN A 112 5.24 15.25 0.89
C ASN A 112 4.41 14.45 1.88
N LYS A 113 4.91 13.27 2.28
CA LYS A 113 4.26 12.44 3.30
C LYS A 113 4.26 13.18 4.64
N ASN A 114 3.08 13.32 5.23
CA ASN A 114 2.90 13.91 6.54
C ASN A 114 3.14 12.87 7.63
N LYS A 115 3.29 13.33 8.88
CA LYS A 115 3.26 12.45 10.05
C LYS A 115 1.83 12.32 10.55
N ASP A 116 1.47 11.15 11.03
CA ASP A 116 0.19 10.92 11.69
C ASP A 116 0.14 11.71 13.01
N VAL A 117 -1.03 12.27 13.30
CA VAL A 117 -1.30 13.02 14.52
C VAL A 117 -2.20 12.20 15.43
N PHE A 118 -1.76 12.07 16.68
CA PHE A 118 -2.52 11.47 17.76
C PHE A 118 -2.87 12.55 18.78
N ASP A 119 -4.16 12.87 18.88
CA ASP A 119 -4.66 13.94 19.72
C ASP A 119 -6.10 13.65 20.15
N HIS A 120 -6.23 13.04 21.33
CA HIS A 120 -7.53 12.68 21.90
C HIS A 120 -8.44 13.88 22.11
N ALA A 121 -7.90 15.07 22.42
CA ALA A 121 -8.71 16.28 22.60
C ALA A 121 -9.36 16.78 21.30
N GLN A 122 -8.83 16.35 20.14
CA GLN A 122 -9.34 16.68 18.81
C GLN A 122 -10.01 15.49 18.11
N GLU A 123 -10.18 14.36 18.83
CA GLU A 123 -10.78 13.12 18.35
C GLU A 123 -10.05 12.56 17.11
N VAL A 124 -8.70 12.62 17.12
CA VAL A 124 -7.85 12.14 16.02
C VAL A 124 -6.80 11.16 16.51
N GLY A 125 -6.55 10.13 15.71
CA GLY A 125 -5.59 9.08 16.03
C GLY A 125 -6.10 8.05 17.04
N ASP A 126 -7.36 8.17 17.45
CA ASP A 126 -8.05 7.09 18.14
C ASP A 126 -8.32 5.98 17.11
N ALA A 127 -7.68 4.83 17.31
CA ALA A 127 -7.85 3.67 16.45
C ALA A 127 -9.31 3.19 16.51
N MET A 128 -9.78 2.62 15.39
CA MET A 128 -11.09 1.93 15.37
C MET A 128 -11.06 0.83 16.44
N GLU A 129 -11.97 0.89 17.41
CA GLU A 129 -12.00 -0.01 18.58
C GLU A 129 -12.02 -1.50 18.17
N THR A 130 -12.56 -1.79 16.99
CA THR A 130 -12.58 -3.12 16.38
C THR A 130 -11.79 -3.10 15.07
N GLY A 131 -10.62 -3.75 15.06
CA GLY A 131 -9.83 -3.93 13.84
C GLY A 131 -10.48 -4.87 12.82
N GLU A 132 -11.60 -5.52 13.13
CA GLU A 132 -12.30 -6.46 12.25
C GLU A 132 -13.72 -5.97 11.92
N LEU A 133 -14.08 -6.01 10.64
CA LEU A 133 -15.41 -5.72 10.11
C LEU A 133 -16.08 -7.00 9.62
N ALA A 134 -17.26 -7.31 10.14
CA ALA A 134 -18.08 -8.39 9.62
C ALA A 134 -18.63 -8.05 8.21
N PRO A 135 -19.05 -9.06 7.42
CA PRO A 135 -19.69 -8.85 6.12
C PRO A 135 -20.83 -7.83 6.17
N GLY A 136 -20.80 -6.85 5.26
CA GLY A 136 -21.80 -5.79 5.14
C GLY A 136 -21.79 -4.73 6.24
N THR A 137 -20.82 -4.78 7.17
CA THR A 137 -20.72 -3.77 8.25
C THR A 137 -19.80 -2.63 7.85
N THR A 138 -20.07 -1.47 8.45
CA THR A 138 -19.33 -0.24 8.25
C THR A 138 -18.68 0.20 9.55
N ALA A 139 -17.57 0.91 9.43
CA ALA A 139 -17.03 1.66 10.54
C ALA A 139 -16.24 2.88 10.02
N THR A 140 -16.17 3.92 10.84
CA THR A 140 -15.54 5.19 10.50
C THR A 140 -14.45 5.52 11.51
N ALA A 141 -13.29 5.97 11.04
CA ALA A 141 -12.22 6.52 11.87
C ALA A 141 -11.82 7.91 11.41
N THR A 142 -11.33 8.70 12.36
CA THR A 142 -10.76 10.01 12.10
C THR A 142 -9.23 9.94 12.15
N TYR A 143 -8.60 10.22 11.02
CA TYR A 143 -7.15 10.27 10.88
C TYR A 143 -6.68 11.71 10.88
N GLY A 144 -5.62 12.00 11.65
CA GLY A 144 -5.00 13.31 11.70
C GLY A 144 -3.61 13.27 11.08
N PHE A 145 -3.22 14.36 10.41
CA PHE A 145 -1.90 14.50 9.80
C PHE A 145 -1.34 15.89 10.04
N THR A 146 -0.02 15.98 10.25
CA THR A 146 0.68 17.28 10.27
C THR A 146 0.52 17.98 8.92
N GLY A 147 0.46 19.31 8.89
CA GLY A 147 0.58 20.03 7.62
C GLY A 147 0.11 21.47 7.67
N GLU A 148 0.74 22.30 6.85
CA GLU A 148 0.44 23.72 6.73
C GLU A 148 -0.98 23.97 6.19
N PRO A 149 -1.70 25.00 6.65
CA PRO A 149 -3.00 25.37 6.10
C PRO A 149 -2.96 25.69 4.59
N GLY A 150 -4.03 25.37 3.87
CA GLY A 150 -4.22 25.66 2.45
C GLY A 150 -3.38 24.81 1.49
N ALA A 151 -2.54 23.89 1.97
CA ALA A 151 -1.78 23.00 1.11
C ALA A 151 -2.69 21.99 0.39
N ALA A 152 -2.32 21.63 -0.85
CA ALA A 152 -3.01 20.57 -1.58
C ALA A 152 -2.88 19.24 -0.81
N ARG A 153 -4.00 18.55 -0.58
CA ARG A 153 -4.05 17.33 0.20
C ARG A 153 -4.23 16.11 -0.70
N LYS A 154 -3.61 15.02 -0.28
CA LYS A 154 -3.76 13.70 -0.87
C LYS A 154 -3.79 12.66 0.24
N VAL A 155 -4.63 11.65 0.09
CA VAL A 155 -4.68 10.50 0.99
C VAL A 155 -4.52 9.24 0.17
N THR A 156 -3.69 8.31 0.63
CA THR A 156 -3.57 6.99 0.02
C THR A 156 -4.00 5.91 1.00
N ILE A 157 -4.84 4.99 0.53
CA ILE A 157 -5.21 3.78 1.23
C ILE A 157 -4.51 2.61 0.54
N SER A 158 -3.68 1.89 1.27
CA SER A 158 -2.94 0.74 0.71
C SER A 158 -3.09 -0.50 1.58
N SER A 159 -3.19 -1.66 0.95
CA SER A 159 -3.10 -2.92 1.68
C SER A 159 -1.63 -3.22 2.02
N MET A 160 -1.39 -3.86 3.18
CA MET A 160 -0.02 -4.23 3.61
C MET A 160 0.71 -5.17 2.64
N ASP A 161 -0.03 -5.96 1.85
CA ASP A 161 0.54 -6.84 0.82
C ASP A 161 0.84 -6.12 -0.52
N GLY A 162 0.50 -4.82 -0.61
CA GLY A 162 0.69 -4.00 -1.82
C GLY A 162 -0.24 -4.33 -2.98
N SER A 163 -1.20 -5.25 -2.80
CA SER A 163 -2.13 -5.64 -3.88
C SER A 163 -3.11 -4.53 -4.27
N THR A 164 -3.38 -3.59 -3.35
CA THR A 164 -4.30 -2.48 -3.56
C THR A 164 -3.67 -1.17 -3.09
N THR A 165 -3.76 -0.14 -3.92
CA THR A 165 -3.49 1.25 -3.54
C THR A 165 -4.51 2.14 -4.23
N VAL A 166 -5.19 2.95 -3.43
CA VAL A 166 -6.21 3.90 -3.88
C VAL A 166 -5.83 5.29 -3.41
N THR A 167 -5.97 6.28 -4.28
CA THR A 167 -5.58 7.65 -3.99
C THR A 167 -6.80 8.57 -4.02
N PHE A 168 -6.91 9.45 -3.02
CA PHE A 168 -7.93 10.48 -2.93
C PHE A 168 -7.27 11.86 -2.92
N THR A 169 -7.72 12.76 -3.79
CA THR A 169 -7.20 14.13 -3.94
C THR A 169 -8.33 15.15 -3.97
N GLY A 170 -7.98 16.44 -3.84
CA GLY A 170 -8.93 17.54 -3.96
C GLY A 170 -8.67 18.66 -2.96
N SER A 171 -9.35 19.78 -3.17
CA SER A 171 -9.40 20.88 -2.21
C SER A 171 -10.80 20.99 -1.61
N LYS A 172 -10.88 21.56 -0.41
CA LYS A 172 -12.14 21.96 0.22
C LYS A 172 -12.94 22.93 -0.67
#